data_AF-A0A562GGI2-F1
#
_entry.id   AF-A0A562GGI2-F1
#
_cell.length_a   1.000
_cell.length_b   1.000
_cell.length_c   1.000
_cell.angle_alpha   90.00
_cell.angle_beta   90.00
_cell.angle_gamma   90.00
#
_symmetry.space_group_name_H-M   'P 1'
#
loop_
_entity.id
_entity.type
_entity.pdbx_description
1 polymer ?
#
loop_
_entity_poly.entity_id
_entity_poly.type
_entity_poly.pdbx_seq_one_letter_code
_entity_poly.pdbx_strand_id
1 'polypeptide(L)' 'MSAKCCSCGISDRLGDGKLWCLKYKFEISDVIAEEKSNCYYFIEPQVEDGEPLTAAQTLMLKECELVSRRMRGPV' A
#
# COMPACT_ATOMS: atom_id res chain seq x y z
N MET A 1 -1.60 -13.11 6.03
CA MET A 1 -1.05 -11.83 5.52
C MET A 1 -1.99 -11.11 4.53
N SER A 2 -3.30 -11.40 4.53
CA SER A 2 -4.26 -10.88 3.52
C SER A 2 -4.83 -9.50 3.85
N ALA A 3 -5.20 -9.26 5.11
CA ALA A 3 -5.93 -8.06 5.54
C ALA A 3 -5.13 -6.74 5.50
N LYS A 4 -3.79 -6.81 5.44
CA LYS A 4 -2.95 -5.60 5.57
C LYS A 4 -3.04 -4.67 4.36
N CYS A 5 -3.16 -5.19 3.13
CA CYS A 5 -3.09 -4.32 1.95
C CYS A 5 -4.18 -3.25 1.91
N CYS A 6 -5.37 -3.56 2.45
CA CYS A 6 -6.46 -2.60 2.61
C CYS A 6 -6.09 -1.50 3.61
N SER A 7 -5.57 -1.87 4.79
CA SER A 7 -5.19 -0.88 5.80
C SER A 7 -3.95 -0.06 5.41
N CYS A 8 -3.07 -0.60 4.56
CA CYS A 8 -1.91 0.10 4.02
C CYS A 8 -2.25 1.10 2.89
N GLY A 9 -3.46 1.07 2.32
CA GLY A 9 -3.81 1.87 1.14
C GLY A 9 -3.17 1.39 -0.17
N ILE A 10 -2.74 0.13 -0.25
CA ILE A 10 -2.10 -0.48 -1.45
C ILE A 10 -3.00 -1.55 -2.09
N SER A 11 -4.28 -1.56 -1.72
CA SER A 11 -5.31 -2.37 -2.36
C SER A 11 -6.11 -1.53 -3.35
N ASP A 12 -6.51 -2.14 -4.45
CA ASP A 12 -7.41 -1.54 -5.42
C ASP A 12 -8.70 -2.36 -5.57
N ARG A 13 -9.77 -1.76 -6.07
CA ARG A 13 -11.02 -2.46 -6.38
C ARG A 13 -11.01 -2.89 -7.84
N LEU A 14 -11.15 -4.20 -8.07
CA LEU A 14 -11.38 -4.75 -9.39
C LEU A 14 -12.83 -4.48 -9.85
N GLY A 15 -13.08 -4.61 -11.16
CA GLY A 15 -14.39 -4.33 -11.76
C GLY A 15 -15.54 -5.21 -11.27
N ASP A 16 -15.24 -6.35 -10.62
CA ASP A 16 -16.20 -7.24 -9.95
C ASP A 16 -16.48 -6.85 -8.49
N GLY A 17 -15.95 -5.71 -8.04
CA GLY A 17 -16.11 -5.19 -6.67
C GLY A 17 -15.17 -5.83 -5.65
N LYS A 18 -14.29 -6.75 -6.08
CA LYS A 18 -13.35 -7.43 -5.19
C LYS A 18 -12.12 -6.57 -4.93
N LEU A 19 -11.55 -6.71 -3.74
CA LEU A 19 -10.33 -6.02 -3.37
C LEU A 19 -9.11 -6.83 -3.79
N TRP A 20 -8.15 -6.17 -4.42
CA TRP A 20 -6.93 -6.78 -4.93
C TRP A 20 -5.72 -6.10 -4.30
N CYS A 21 -4.81 -6.89 -3.73
CA CYS A 21 -3.55 -6.35 -3.22
C CYS A 21 -2.54 -6.17 -4.36
N LEU A 22 -2.18 -4.93 -4.69
CA LEU A 22 -1.25 -4.63 -5.78
C LEU A 22 0.18 -5.16 -5.50
N LYS A 23 0.61 -5.15 -4.23
CA LYS A 23 1.94 -5.61 -3.83
C LYS A 23 2.14 -7.11 -4.01
N TYR A 24 1.19 -7.90 -3.50
CA TYR A 24 1.34 -9.35 -3.41
C TYR A 24 0.56 -10.11 -4.49
N LYS A 25 -0.21 -9.39 -5.32
CA LYS A 25 -0.95 -9.95 -6.47
C LYS A 25 -1.90 -11.09 -6.07
N PHE A 26 -2.73 -10.85 -5.05
CA PHE A 26 -3.80 -11.77 -4.65
C PHE A 26 -5.09 -11.00 -4.28
N GLU A 27 -6.21 -11.73 -4.32
CA GLU A 27 -7.55 -11.23 -3.97
C GLU A 27 -7.77 -11.26 -2.45
N ILE A 28 -8.22 -10.14 -1.88
CA ILE A 28 -8.45 -9.95 -0.45
C ILE A 28 -9.86 -10.41 -0.11
N SER A 29 -9.98 -11.59 0.51
CA SER A 29 -11.26 -12.24 0.85
C SER A 29 -11.88 -11.69 2.14
N ASP A 30 -11.07 -11.23 3.09
CA ASP A 30 -11.48 -10.77 4.43
C ASP A 30 -10.76 -9.47 4.78
N VAL A 31 -11.52 -8.37 4.87
CA VAL A 31 -11.02 -7.08 5.33
C VAL A 31 -11.27 -6.99 6.84
N ILE A 32 -10.36 -7.56 7.62
CA ILE A 32 -10.33 -7.27 9.05
C ILE A 32 -9.71 -5.87 9.18
N ALA A 33 -10.49 -4.90 9.67
CA ALA A 33 -10.05 -3.54 9.93
C ALA A 33 -9.06 -3.51 11.10
N GLU A 34 -7.85 -4.02 10.89
CA GLU A 34 -6.74 -3.83 11.82
C GLU A 34 -6.22 -2.39 11.71
N GLU A 35 -5.83 -1.80 12.85
CA GLU A 35 -5.29 -0.45 12.94
C GLU A 35 -4.21 -0.18 11.89
N LYS A 36 -4.40 0.92 11.14
CA LYS A 36 -3.51 1.40 10.05
C LYS A 36 -2.04 1.52 10.48
N SER A 37 -1.81 1.68 11.78
CA SER A 37 -0.53 1.98 12.43
C SER A 37 0.55 0.89 12.26
N ASN A 38 0.18 -0.37 11.99
CA ASN A 38 1.11 -1.51 11.99
C ASN A 38 1.43 -2.10 10.60
N CYS A 39 1.14 -1.38 9.51
CA CYS A 39 1.54 -1.80 8.18
C CYS A 39 2.93 -1.25 7.78
N TYR A 40 3.86 -2.16 7.47
CA TYR A 40 5.20 -1.83 6.95
C TYR A 40 5.18 -1.03 5.63
N TYR A 41 4.14 -1.24 4.82
CA TYR A 41 3.92 -0.56 3.54
C TYR A 41 2.97 0.64 3.65
N PHE A 42 2.57 1.04 4.86
CA PHE A 42 1.76 2.25 5.02
C PHE A 42 2.59 3.49 4.70
N ILE A 43 1.96 4.41 4.00
CA ILE A 43 2.41 5.78 3.77
C ILE A 43 1.19 6.69 3.94
N GLU A 44 1.41 7.88 4.47
CA GLU A 44 0.33 8.87 4.60
C GLU A 44 -0.22 9.22 3.21
N PRO A 45 -1.55 9.36 3.05
CA PRO A 45 -2.15 9.74 1.78
C PRO A 45 -1.49 11.00 1.23
N GLN A 46 -0.86 10.88 0.07
CA GLN A 46 -0.25 12.01 -0.63
C GLN A 46 -1.22 12.53 -1.69
N VAL A 47 -1.14 13.84 -1.94
CA VAL A 47 -1.91 14.53 -2.97
C VAL A 47 -0.91 15.19 -3.92
N GLU A 48 -1.04 14.92 -5.21
CA GLU A 48 -0.22 15.49 -6.28
C GLU A 48 -1.16 16.15 -7.29
N ASP A 49 -0.89 17.41 -7.66
CA ASP A 49 -1.75 18.22 -8.53
C ASP A 49 -3.22 18.35 -8.08
N GLY A 50 -3.46 18.23 -6.76
CA GLY A 50 -4.81 18.28 -6.18
C GLY A 50 -5.56 16.95 -6.23
N GLU A 51 -4.97 15.90 -6.81
CA GLU A 51 -5.53 14.55 -6.86
C GLU A 51 -4.82 13.62 -5.86
N PRO A 52 -5.56 12.79 -5.11
CA PRO A 52 -4.93 11.80 -4.25
C PRO A 52 -4.25 10.73 -5.09
N LEU A 53 -3.07 10.29 -4.65
CA LEU A 53 -2.36 9.23 -5.35
C LEU A 53 -3.17 7.93 -5.39
N THR A 54 -3.10 7.24 -6.52
CA THR A 54 -3.66 5.90 -6.67
C THR A 54 -2.93 4.90 -5.77
N ALA A 55 -3.56 3.77 -5.47
CA ALA A 55 -2.95 2.69 -4.70
C ALA A 55 -1.65 2.18 -5.35
N ALA A 56 -1.56 2.24 -6.70
CA ALA A 56 -0.36 1.86 -7.45
C ALA A 56 0.80 2.87 -7.27
N GLN A 57 0.52 4.18 -7.39
CA GLN A 57 1.51 5.23 -7.16
C GLN A 57 2.00 5.23 -5.71
N THR A 58 1.06 5.08 -4.77
CA THR A 58 1.32 4.97 -3.33
C THR A 58 2.27 3.80 -3.03
N LEU A 59 2.01 2.64 -3.64
CA LEU A 59 2.88 1.47 -3.50
C LEU A 59 4.28 1.73 -4.07
N MET A 60 4.36 2.32 -5.27
CA MET A 60 5.65 2.63 -5.92
C MET A 60 6.50 3.56 -5.05
N LEU A 61 5.91 4.64 -4.53
CA LEU A 61 6.62 5.56 -3.63
C LEU A 61 7.14 4.84 -2.39
N LYS A 62 6.31 3.97 -1.79
CA LYS A 62 6.74 3.22 -0.60
C LYS A 62 7.87 2.25 -0.92
N GLU A 63 7.83 1.58 -2.06
CA GLU A 63 8.91 0.69 -2.50
C GLU A 63 10.21 1.47 -2.73
N CYS A 64 10.14 2.63 -3.37
CA CYS A 64 11.30 3.53 -3.52
C CYS A 64 11.86 3.96 -2.17
N GLU A 65 11.01 4.38 -1.23
CA GLU A 65 11.42 4.77 0.14
C GLU A 65 12.15 3.62 0.85
N LEU A 66 11.60 2.41 0.79
CA LEU A 66 12.18 1.21 1.42
C LEU A 66 13.53 0.83 0.78
N VAL A 67 13.64 0.94 -0.54
CA VAL A 67 14.91 0.71 -1.25
C VAL A 67 15.94 1.78 -0.85
N SER A 68 15.58 3.06 -0.85
CA SER A 68 16.48 4.15 -0.44
C SER A 68 16.95 4.02 1.01
N ARG A 69 16.07 3.56 1.93
CA ARG A 69 16.46 3.24 3.31
C ARG A 69 17.47 2.10 3.37
N ARG A 70 17.33 1.07 2.53
CA ARG A 70 18.28 -0.06 2.45
C ARG A 70 19.63 0.34 1.84
N MET A 71 19.65 1.38 1.01
CA MET A 71 20.87 1.94 0.42
C MET A 71 21.68 2.82 1.38
N ARG A 72 21.09 3.24 2.51
CA ARG A 72 21.84 3.81 3.64
C ARG A 72 22.50 2.67 4.42
N GLY A 73 23.60 2.14 3.88
CA GLY A 73 24.54 1.31 4.64
C GLY A 73 25.11 2.09 5.85
N PRO A 74 25.75 1.40 6.81
CA PRO A 74 26.31 2.07 7.99
C PRO A 74 27.29 3.17 7.54
N VAL A 75 27.05 4.38 8.03
CA VAL A 75 28.05 5.47 7.99
C VAL A 75 29.23 5.14 8.87
#